data_AF-A0AAW2VL62-F1
#
_entry.id   AF-A0AAW2VL62-F1
#
_cell.length_a   1.000
_cell.length_b   1.000
_cell.length_c   1.000
_cell.angle_alpha   90.00
_cell.angle_beta   90.00
_cell.angle_gamma   90.00
#
_symmetry.space_group_name_H-M   'P 1'
#
loop_
_entity.id
_entity.type
_entity.pdbx_description
1 polymer ?
#
loop_
_entity_poly.entity_id
_entity_poly.type
_entity_poly.pdbx_seq_one_letter_code
_entity_poly.pdbx_strand_id
1 'polypeptide(L)'
;MLGLDLNSNPNSQCKLGFALKLHEVMLDEAEPRERADLAYRSYLLAITERECVGSYMGYPIFRVTSLKVFPCDHSLKSSPEEQKKMEAEFSRLLNVAERTPGLYFSYDVNITLSAQRLHDLGDESKLLPLWRQLDPYLLPVMQGSFNTFQAAIGKDILDVALIARRCTRRTGTRMWRRGADSDGFVANFVESEQIIQLNGYTASFVQVRGSIPLLWDQIVDLTYKPKFEIVRPDEAPRVAERHFLDLRKKYGNVLAVDLVNTVHLSPSS
;
A
#
# COMPACT_ATOMS: atom_id res chain seq x y z
N MET A 1 32.74 -6.02 2.36
CA MET A 1 33.59 -4.90 1.88
C MET A 1 34.00 -5.24 0.46
N LEU A 2 33.22 -4.81 -0.53
CA LEU A 2 33.57 -4.99 -1.94
C LEU A 2 33.35 -3.64 -2.62
N GLY A 3 34.45 -3.00 -2.98
CA GLY A 3 34.48 -1.82 -3.83
C GLY A 3 34.27 -2.21 -5.28
N LEU A 4 33.59 -1.34 -6.03
CA LEU A 4 33.54 -1.39 -7.48
C LEU A 4 33.91 0.00 -7.99
N ASP A 5 34.97 0.01 -8.80
CA ASP A 5 35.58 1.17 -9.43
C ASP A 5 34.56 1.99 -10.24
N LEU A 6 34.53 3.29 -9.95
CA LEU A 6 33.81 4.31 -10.70
C LEU A 6 34.78 4.95 -11.69
N ASN A 7 34.64 4.65 -12.98
CA ASN A 7 35.19 5.52 -14.02
C ASN A 7 34.19 5.77 -15.16
N SER A 8 33.67 7.00 -15.14
CA SER A 8 33.28 7.87 -16.26
C SER A 8 32.23 7.41 -17.30
N ASN A 9 30.98 7.84 -17.10
CA ASN A 9 30.17 8.55 -18.11
C ASN A 9 28.99 9.30 -17.44
N PRO A 10 28.90 10.65 -17.49
CA PRO A 10 27.86 11.41 -16.80
C PRO A 10 26.46 11.35 -17.45
N ASN A 11 26.29 10.69 -18.61
CA ASN A 11 25.01 10.61 -19.33
C ASN A 11 24.29 9.24 -19.24
N SER A 12 24.78 8.30 -18.44
CA SER A 12 24.12 7.01 -18.20
C SER A 12 23.62 6.94 -16.75
N GLN A 13 22.50 7.62 -16.44
CA GLN A 13 21.79 7.41 -15.18
C GLN A 13 21.00 6.10 -15.21
N CYS A 14 21.71 4.95 -15.23
CA CYS A 14 21.15 3.69 -14.75
C CYS A 14 21.39 3.65 -13.25
N LYS A 15 20.51 4.28 -12.46
CA LYS A 15 20.52 4.13 -11.00
C LYS A 15 19.82 2.82 -10.64
N LEU A 16 20.62 1.77 -10.39
CA LEU A 16 20.31 0.57 -9.60
C LEU A 16 19.45 0.97 -8.38
N GLY A 17 18.34 0.32 -8.03
CA GLY A 17 18.12 -1.10 -7.79
C GLY A 17 17.48 -1.18 -6.39
N PHE A 18 16.19 -1.49 -6.30
CA PHE A 18 15.38 -1.27 -5.08
C PHE A 18 15.19 -2.55 -4.28
N ALA A 19 15.26 -2.46 -2.95
CA ALA A 19 14.83 -3.53 -2.05
C ALA A 19 13.46 -3.16 -1.47
N LEU A 20 12.37 -3.51 -2.15
CA LEU A 20 11.08 -3.54 -1.47
C LEU A 20 11.15 -4.64 -0.40
N LYS A 21 10.91 -4.26 0.86
CA LYS A 21 10.71 -5.20 1.96
C LYS A 21 9.32 -5.86 1.81
N LEU A 22 9.16 -6.61 0.72
CA LEU A 22 8.02 -7.50 0.44
C LEU A 22 7.98 -8.72 1.38
N HIS A 23 8.96 -8.81 2.27
CA HIS A 23 9.02 -9.81 3.34
C HIS A 23 7.72 -9.84 4.15
N GLU A 24 7.10 -8.71 4.49
CA GLU A 24 5.88 -8.71 5.33
C GLU A 24 4.59 -9.00 4.54
N VAL A 25 4.50 -8.62 3.27
CA VAL A 25 3.26 -8.77 2.48
C VAL A 25 3.06 -10.21 1.98
N MET A 26 4.13 -10.93 1.66
CA MET A 26 4.03 -12.33 1.22
C MET A 26 3.90 -13.33 2.38
N LEU A 27 4.44 -13.02 3.56
CA LEU A 27 4.30 -13.88 4.74
C LEU A 27 2.84 -14.00 5.20
N ASP A 28 2.02 -12.99 4.91
CA ASP A 28 0.63 -12.95 5.35
C ASP A 28 -0.31 -13.83 4.50
N GLU A 29 0.16 -14.35 3.36
CA GLU A 29 -0.57 -15.32 2.51
C GLU A 29 -0.05 -16.76 2.61
N ALA A 30 1.08 -16.98 3.30
CA ALA A 30 1.77 -18.26 3.38
C ALA A 30 1.44 -19.03 4.68
N GLU A 31 1.27 -20.35 4.57
CA GLU A 31 1.05 -21.26 5.70
C GLU A 31 2.23 -21.18 6.71
N PRO A 32 2.03 -21.49 8.01
CA PRO A 32 3.08 -21.34 9.04
C PRO A 32 4.40 -22.06 8.74
N ARG A 33 4.36 -23.14 7.94
CA ARG A 33 5.55 -23.88 7.48
C ARG A 33 6.29 -23.16 6.35
N GLU A 34 5.58 -22.50 5.44
CA GLU A 34 6.16 -21.71 4.35
C GLU A 34 6.82 -20.41 4.86
N ARG A 35 6.32 -19.86 5.97
CA ARG A 35 6.92 -18.70 6.66
C ARG A 35 8.33 -18.98 7.21
N ALA A 36 8.60 -20.22 7.61
CA ALA A 36 9.91 -20.62 8.14
C ALA A 36 10.96 -20.76 7.03
N ASP A 37 10.54 -21.14 5.81
CA ASP A 37 11.45 -21.31 4.66
C ASP A 37 11.66 -20.02 3.86
N LEU A 38 10.72 -19.05 3.90
CA LEU A 38 10.95 -17.69 3.37
C LEU A 38 12.12 -16.96 4.07
N ALA A 39 12.49 -17.40 5.28
CA ALA A 39 13.58 -16.82 6.05
C ALA A 39 14.98 -17.11 5.45
N TYR A 40 15.08 -17.97 4.42
CA TYR A 40 16.37 -18.46 3.93
C TYR A 40 16.95 -17.72 2.70
N ARG A 41 16.18 -16.86 2.00
CA ARG A 41 16.68 -16.12 0.82
C ARG A 41 16.11 -14.70 0.74
N SER A 42 16.98 -13.74 0.44
CA SER A 42 16.60 -12.35 0.17
C SER A 42 16.36 -12.12 -1.32
N TYR A 43 15.35 -11.31 -1.66
CA TYR A 43 15.04 -10.88 -3.02
C TYR A 43 15.08 -9.36 -3.12
N LEU A 44 15.57 -8.85 -4.25
CA LEU A 44 15.60 -7.44 -4.61
C LEU A 44 14.52 -7.21 -5.68
N LEU A 45 13.64 -6.24 -5.47
CA LEU A 45 12.62 -5.87 -6.46
C LEU A 45 12.92 -4.51 -7.02
N ALA A 46 13.45 -4.46 -8.25
CA ALA A 46 13.79 -3.20 -8.87
C ALA A 46 12.69 -2.71 -9.83
N ILE A 47 12.31 -1.44 -9.71
CA ILE A 47 11.56 -0.71 -10.74
C ILE A 47 12.50 -0.52 -11.93
N THR A 48 12.20 -1.16 -13.05
CA THR A 48 12.99 -1.06 -14.28
C THR A 48 12.43 -0.02 -15.24
N GLU A 49 11.13 0.23 -15.18
CA GLU A 49 10.48 1.24 -16.02
C GLU A 49 9.39 1.99 -15.24
N ARG A 50 9.21 3.26 -15.62
CA ARG A 50 8.24 4.17 -15.01
C ARG A 50 7.77 5.19 -16.02
N GLU A 51 6.58 5.74 -15.78
CA GLU A 51 5.96 6.78 -16.58
C GLU A 51 5.58 7.96 -15.70
N CYS A 52 5.82 9.20 -16.16
CA CYS A 52 5.33 10.39 -15.47
C CYS A 52 3.83 10.54 -15.71
N VAL A 53 3.02 10.53 -14.65
CA VAL A 53 1.54 10.56 -14.74
C VAL A 53 0.92 11.89 -14.29
N GLY A 54 1.75 12.83 -13.86
CA GLY A 54 1.32 14.15 -13.40
C GLY A 54 2.25 14.70 -12.33
N SER A 55 1.81 15.72 -11.63
CA SER A 55 2.55 16.32 -10.53
C SER A 55 1.68 16.52 -9.29
N TYR A 56 2.31 16.47 -8.13
CA TYR A 56 1.71 16.75 -6.84
C TYR A 56 2.57 17.81 -6.15
N MET A 57 2.00 18.99 -5.91
CA MET A 57 2.73 20.12 -5.34
C MET A 57 3.98 20.51 -6.15
N GLY A 58 3.92 20.37 -7.47
CA GLY A 58 5.05 20.62 -8.37
C GLY A 58 6.05 19.45 -8.48
N TYR A 59 5.97 18.44 -7.61
CA TYR A 59 6.83 17.25 -7.70
C TYR A 59 6.26 16.23 -8.69
N PRO A 60 7.09 15.67 -9.59
CA PRO A 60 6.62 14.70 -10.55
C PRO A 60 6.24 13.38 -9.86
N ILE A 61 5.11 12.82 -10.27
CA ILE A 61 4.61 11.52 -9.80
C ILE A 61 4.78 10.50 -10.91
N PHE A 62 5.33 9.35 -10.56
CA PHE A 62 5.62 8.28 -11.48
C PHE A 62 4.77 7.06 -11.18
N ARG A 63 4.20 6.48 -12.23
CA ARG A 63 3.59 5.15 -12.20
C ARG A 63 4.64 4.12 -12.59
N VAL A 64 4.77 3.05 -11.80
CA VAL A 64 5.62 1.91 -12.13
C VAL A 64 4.99 1.14 -13.28
N THR A 65 5.73 0.96 -14.38
CA THR A 65 5.27 0.19 -15.56
C THR A 65 5.94 -1.17 -15.65
N SER A 66 7.12 -1.34 -15.07
CA SER A 66 7.86 -2.61 -15.06
C SER A 66 8.67 -2.79 -13.78
N LEU A 67 8.58 -3.99 -13.22
CA LEU A 67 9.33 -4.45 -12.06
C LEU A 67 10.09 -5.72 -12.44
N LYS A 68 11.28 -5.89 -11.86
CA LYS A 68 12.04 -7.15 -11.93
C LYS A 68 12.45 -7.63 -10.56
N VAL A 69 12.28 -8.93 -10.34
CA VAL A 69 12.72 -9.61 -9.12
C VAL A 69 14.09 -10.24 -9.36
N PHE A 70 15.05 -9.93 -8.49
CA PHE A 70 16.38 -10.50 -8.50
C PHE A 70 16.62 -11.29 -7.21
N PRO A 71 17.00 -12.58 -7.28
CA PRO A 71 17.43 -13.31 -6.10
C PRO A 71 18.80 -12.79 -5.64
N CYS A 72 18.96 -12.53 -4.34
CA CYS A 72 20.22 -11.99 -3.78
C CYS A 72 21.25 -13.08 -3.43
N ASP A 73 20.87 -14.37 -3.45
CA ASP A 73 21.75 -15.48 -3.05
C ASP A 73 22.40 -16.22 -4.24
N HIS A 74 23.73 -16.33 -4.19
CA HIS A 74 24.56 -17.05 -5.16
C HIS A 74 24.97 -18.48 -4.75
N SER A 75 24.47 -19.00 -3.63
CA SER A 75 24.80 -20.37 -3.18
C SER A 75 23.89 -21.40 -3.86
N LEU A 76 24.36 -21.94 -4.98
CA LEU A 76 23.72 -23.04 -5.71
C LEU A 76 24.69 -24.22 -5.81
N LYS A 77 24.88 -25.01 -4.74
CA LYS A 77 25.53 -26.33 -4.92
C LYS A 77 24.96 -27.51 -4.12
N SER A 78 24.11 -27.35 -3.10
CA SER A 78 23.57 -28.52 -2.38
C SER A 78 22.23 -28.33 -1.65
N SER A 79 21.24 -27.66 -2.25
CA SER A 79 19.89 -27.63 -1.68
C SER A 79 19.15 -28.96 -1.95
N PRO A 80 18.42 -29.50 -0.96
CA PRO A 80 17.52 -30.65 -1.14
C PRO A 80 16.49 -30.42 -2.27
N GLU A 81 16.01 -31.50 -2.90
CA GLU A 81 15.02 -31.44 -4.00
C GLU A 81 13.73 -30.69 -3.61
N GLU A 82 13.26 -30.88 -2.38
CA GLU A 82 12.06 -30.19 -1.85
C GLU A 82 12.25 -28.67 -1.80
N GLN A 83 13.44 -28.21 -1.39
CA GLN A 83 13.79 -26.79 -1.36
C GLN A 83 13.76 -26.18 -2.77
N LYS A 84 14.27 -26.89 -3.78
CA LYS A 84 14.25 -26.42 -5.18
C LYS A 84 12.82 -26.30 -5.71
N LYS A 85 11.93 -27.22 -5.33
CA LYS A 85 10.52 -27.19 -5.72
C LYS A 85 9.79 -26.00 -5.10
N MET A 86 10.01 -25.75 -3.80
CA MET A 86 9.47 -24.59 -3.10
C MET A 86 10.02 -23.27 -3.66
N GLU A 87 11.31 -23.19 -3.94
CA GLU A 87 11.94 -22.01 -4.56
C GLU A 87 11.34 -21.70 -5.94
N ALA A 88 11.07 -22.73 -6.75
CA ALA A 88 10.42 -22.57 -8.05
C ALA A 88 8.98 -22.08 -7.92
N GLU A 89 8.24 -22.56 -6.92
CA GLU A 89 6.88 -22.11 -6.63
C GLU A 89 6.85 -20.66 -6.14
N PHE A 90 7.73 -20.31 -5.20
CA PHE A 90 7.84 -18.95 -4.68
C PHE A 90 8.28 -17.95 -5.76
N SER A 91 9.21 -18.34 -6.62
CA SER A 91 9.62 -17.52 -7.77
C SER A 91 8.43 -17.25 -8.72
N ARG A 92 7.52 -18.22 -8.90
CA ARG A 92 6.29 -17.99 -9.69
C ARG A 92 5.36 -16.99 -9.01
N LEU A 93 5.21 -17.04 -7.68
CA LEU A 93 4.43 -16.06 -6.93
C LEU A 93 5.05 -14.65 -7.01
N LEU A 94 6.37 -14.55 -6.90
CA LEU A 94 7.08 -13.28 -7.07
C LEU A 94 6.95 -12.69 -8.48
N ASN A 95 6.88 -13.53 -9.51
CA ASN A 95 6.59 -13.06 -10.87
C ASN A 95 5.19 -12.43 -11.00
N VAL A 96 4.25 -12.75 -10.11
CA VAL A 96 2.96 -12.04 -10.04
C VAL A 96 3.18 -10.62 -9.52
N ALA A 97 4.09 -10.42 -8.56
CA ALA A 97 4.42 -9.10 -8.04
C ALA A 97 4.93 -8.17 -9.14
N GLU A 98 5.66 -8.69 -10.14
CA GLU A 98 6.13 -7.91 -11.30
C GLU A 98 4.99 -7.29 -12.12
N ARG A 99 3.80 -7.89 -12.06
CA ARG A 99 2.60 -7.45 -12.79
C ARG A 99 1.65 -6.63 -11.92
N THR A 100 2.05 -6.28 -10.69
CA THR A 100 1.20 -5.54 -9.76
C THR A 100 0.90 -4.14 -10.33
N PRO A 101 -0.35 -3.85 -10.74
CA PRO A 101 -0.69 -2.54 -11.25
C PRO A 101 -0.89 -1.55 -10.10
N GLY A 102 -0.89 -0.27 -10.43
CA GLY A 102 -1.28 0.78 -9.50
C GLY A 102 -0.24 1.08 -8.44
N LEU A 103 1.05 0.90 -8.76
CA LEU A 103 2.16 1.34 -7.93
C LEU A 103 2.64 2.71 -8.41
N TYR A 104 2.74 3.65 -7.48
CA TYR A 104 3.14 5.04 -7.74
C TYR A 104 4.21 5.47 -6.75
N PHE A 105 5.05 6.41 -7.16
CA PHE A 105 6.05 7.00 -6.27
C PHE A 105 6.48 8.39 -6.77
N SER A 106 7.24 9.09 -5.94
CA SER A 106 8.03 10.26 -6.34
C SER A 106 9.42 10.15 -5.73
N TYR A 107 10.42 10.71 -6.41
CA TYR A 107 11.77 10.80 -5.85
C TYR A 107 11.91 11.92 -4.82
N ASP A 108 11.01 12.91 -4.90
CA ASP A 108 11.17 14.18 -4.20
C ASP A 108 10.20 14.34 -3.03
N VAL A 109 9.08 13.60 -3.04
CA VAL A 109 8.02 13.71 -2.03
C VAL A 109 7.47 12.35 -1.61
N ASN A 110 7.19 12.20 -0.32
CA ASN A 110 6.60 10.97 0.21
C ASN A 110 5.08 10.93 -0.01
N ILE A 111 4.65 10.31 -1.11
CA ILE A 111 3.23 10.16 -1.45
C ILE A 111 2.51 9.06 -0.66
N THR A 112 3.18 8.36 0.26
CA THR A 112 2.53 7.37 1.14
C THR A 112 1.79 8.02 2.31
N LEU A 113 2.03 9.31 2.56
CA LEU A 113 1.40 10.12 3.59
C LEU A 113 0.44 11.14 2.95
N SER A 114 -0.60 11.55 3.69
CA SER A 114 -1.41 12.72 3.29
C SER A 114 -0.65 14.02 3.49
N ALA A 115 -1.06 15.06 2.79
CA ALA A 115 -0.52 16.41 2.92
C ALA A 115 -0.55 16.91 4.37
N GLN A 116 -1.63 16.63 5.11
CA GLN A 116 -1.73 16.98 6.52
C GLN A 116 -0.65 16.29 7.37
N ARG A 117 -0.41 14.99 7.17
CA ARG A 117 0.65 14.29 7.91
C ARG A 117 2.04 14.76 7.53
N LEU A 118 2.26 15.05 6.24
CA LEU A 118 3.51 15.65 5.77
C LEU A 118 3.75 17.01 6.42
N HIS A 119 2.69 17.80 6.62
CA HIS A 119 2.76 19.06 7.33
C HIS A 119 3.10 18.88 8.82
N ASP A 120 2.49 17.90 9.48
CA ASP A 120 2.68 17.62 10.91
C ASP A 120 4.09 17.11 11.27
N LEU A 121 4.82 16.52 10.31
CA LEU A 121 6.21 16.10 10.49
C LEU A 121 7.20 17.27 10.65
N GLY A 122 6.74 18.51 10.41
CA GLY A 122 7.55 19.72 10.61
C GLY A 122 8.56 19.98 9.49
N ASP A 123 9.20 21.15 9.52
CA ASP A 123 10.00 21.65 8.40
C ASP A 123 11.32 20.89 8.21
N GLU A 124 11.89 20.27 9.25
CA GLU A 124 13.08 19.41 9.15
C GLU A 124 12.88 18.25 8.15
N SER A 125 11.68 17.66 8.13
CA SER A 125 11.30 16.63 7.18
C SER A 125 11.07 17.16 5.76
N LYS A 126 10.90 18.47 5.56
CA LYS A 126 10.78 19.10 4.24
C LYS A 126 12.13 19.58 3.69
N LEU A 127 13.09 19.85 4.57
CA LEU A 127 14.43 20.34 4.22
C LEU A 127 15.33 19.26 3.61
N LEU A 128 15.06 17.99 3.94
CA LEU A 128 15.82 16.86 3.42
C LEU A 128 15.05 16.20 2.26
N PRO A 129 15.69 15.99 1.10
CA PRO A 129 15.07 15.22 0.03
C PRO A 129 14.79 13.78 0.51
N LEU A 130 13.81 13.10 -0.09
CA LEU A 130 13.28 11.83 0.41
C LEU A 130 14.37 10.77 0.67
N TRP A 131 15.39 10.72 -0.18
CA TRP A 131 16.53 9.79 -0.06
C TRP A 131 17.47 10.06 1.13
N ARG A 132 17.33 11.20 1.83
CA ARG A 132 18.02 11.48 3.10
C ARG A 132 17.17 11.20 4.33
N GLN A 133 15.86 11.10 4.17
CA GLN A 133 14.95 10.66 5.23
C GLN A 133 14.93 9.15 5.38
N LEU A 134 15.37 8.45 4.33
CA LEU A 134 15.44 7.00 4.23
C LEU A 134 16.85 6.59 3.84
N ASP A 135 17.11 5.29 3.83
CA ASP A 135 18.30 4.77 3.18
C ASP A 135 18.29 5.19 1.68
N PRO A 136 19.42 5.61 1.08
CA PRO A 136 19.48 6.06 -0.31
C PRO A 136 18.93 5.07 -1.34
N TYR A 137 18.85 3.79 -0.99
CA TYR A 137 18.33 2.73 -1.84
C TYR A 137 16.86 2.37 -1.57
N LEU A 138 16.22 3.03 -0.61
CA LEU A 138 14.82 2.83 -0.26
C LEU A 138 13.93 3.96 -0.80
N LEU A 139 12.91 3.57 -1.54
CA LEU A 139 11.94 4.47 -2.13
C LEU A 139 10.53 4.10 -1.66
N PRO A 140 9.79 5.02 -1.01
CA PRO A 140 8.39 4.82 -0.66
C PRO A 140 7.54 4.67 -1.91
N VAL A 141 6.88 3.52 -2.03
CA VAL A 141 5.93 3.23 -3.11
C VAL A 141 4.53 3.14 -2.52
N MET A 142 3.60 3.81 -3.17
CA MET A 142 2.17 3.80 -2.85
C MET A 142 1.45 2.81 -3.76
N GLN A 143 0.59 1.97 -3.20
CA GLN A 143 -0.36 1.16 -3.96
C GLN A 143 -1.73 1.83 -3.97
N GLY A 144 -2.32 2.02 -5.16
CA GLY A 144 -3.65 2.59 -5.31
C GLY A 144 -3.83 3.34 -6.63
N SER A 145 -4.21 4.62 -6.58
CA SER A 145 -4.41 5.44 -7.77
C SER A 145 -3.95 6.87 -7.57
N PHE A 146 -3.54 7.50 -8.66
CA PHE A 146 -3.16 8.90 -8.71
C PHE A 146 -3.70 9.51 -10.00
N ASN A 147 -4.46 10.59 -9.87
CA ASN A 147 -5.03 11.34 -10.99
C ASN A 147 -4.90 12.83 -10.72
N THR A 148 -4.54 13.60 -11.75
CA THR A 148 -4.49 15.05 -11.70
C THR A 148 -5.28 15.64 -12.85
N PHE A 149 -5.97 16.74 -12.61
CA PHE A 149 -6.67 17.48 -13.64
C PHE A 149 -6.81 18.95 -13.24
N GLN A 150 -7.02 19.81 -14.23
CA GLN A 150 -7.37 21.20 -14.00
C GLN A 150 -8.87 21.39 -14.06
N ALA A 151 -9.40 22.24 -13.19
CA ALA A 151 -10.78 22.70 -13.29
C ALA A 151 -10.84 24.23 -13.22
N ALA A 152 -11.91 24.81 -13.75
CA ALA A 152 -12.14 26.25 -13.69
C ALA A 152 -13.27 26.54 -12.69
N ILE A 153 -13.03 27.48 -11.77
CA ILE A 153 -14.07 28.07 -10.91
C ILE A 153 -14.08 29.57 -11.15
N GLY A 154 -15.09 30.04 -11.88
CA GLY A 154 -15.14 31.44 -12.31
C GLY A 154 -13.99 31.76 -13.27
N LYS A 155 -13.07 32.62 -12.83
CA LYS A 155 -11.86 33.00 -13.60
C LYS A 155 -10.61 32.24 -13.17
N ASP A 156 -10.69 31.53 -12.06
CA ASP A 156 -9.56 30.83 -11.48
C ASP A 156 -9.44 29.42 -12.07
N ILE A 157 -8.23 29.05 -12.45
CA ILE A 157 -7.88 27.68 -12.81
C ILE A 157 -7.22 27.05 -11.59
N LEU A 158 -7.76 25.90 -11.17
CA LEU A 158 -7.27 25.16 -10.03
C LEU A 158 -6.72 23.81 -10.47
N ASP A 159 -5.60 23.42 -9.85
CA ASP A 159 -5.02 22.10 -10.02
C ASP A 159 -5.62 21.18 -8.94
N VAL A 160 -6.23 20.08 -9.37
CA VAL A 160 -6.78 19.05 -8.49
C VAL A 160 -5.93 17.79 -8.62
N ALA A 161 -5.51 17.25 -7.47
CA ALA A 161 -4.97 15.90 -7.37
C ALA A 161 -5.92 15.02 -6.55
N LEU A 162 -6.20 13.83 -7.06
CA LEU A 162 -6.91 12.77 -6.36
C LEU A 162 -5.96 11.60 -6.15
N ILE A 163 -5.73 11.26 -4.89
CA ILE A 163 -4.84 10.18 -4.48
C ILE A 163 -5.63 9.18 -3.67
N ALA A 164 -5.61 7.89 -4.05
CA ALA A 164 -6.15 6.82 -3.22
C ALA A 164 -4.99 5.90 -2.81
N ARG A 165 -4.80 5.72 -1.51
CA ARG A 165 -3.74 4.92 -0.90
C ARG A 165 -4.35 3.68 -0.24
N ARG A 166 -4.03 2.50 -0.77
CA ARG A 166 -4.46 1.22 -0.20
C ARG A 166 -3.51 0.80 0.90
N CYS A 167 -4.04 0.43 2.06
CA CYS A 167 -3.26 -0.07 3.17
C CYS A 167 -2.82 -1.52 2.93
N THR A 168 -1.57 -1.82 3.27
CA THR A 168 -0.97 -3.15 3.14
C THR A 168 -1.09 -4.02 4.41
N ARG A 169 -1.55 -3.47 5.54
CA ARG A 169 -1.57 -4.15 6.84
C ARG A 169 -2.52 -5.36 6.92
N ARG A 170 -3.53 -5.43 6.04
CA ARG A 170 -4.45 -6.57 5.93
C ARG A 170 -4.93 -6.75 4.48
N THR A 171 -4.00 -7.12 3.60
CA THR A 171 -4.24 -7.28 2.16
C THR A 171 -4.71 -8.67 1.80
N GLY A 172 -5.90 -8.82 1.25
CA GLY A 172 -6.26 -10.09 0.62
C GLY A 172 -7.31 -9.86 -0.44
N THR A 173 -7.61 -10.93 -1.17
CA THR A 173 -8.69 -10.93 -2.15
C THR A 173 -10.03 -10.65 -1.44
N ARG A 174 -10.87 -9.81 -2.06
CA ARG A 174 -12.13 -9.28 -1.48
C ARG A 174 -13.10 -10.37 -0.97
N MET A 175 -13.00 -11.55 -1.55
CA MET A 175 -13.83 -12.71 -1.21
C MET A 175 -13.26 -13.50 -0.02
N TRP A 176 -11.97 -13.40 0.25
CA TRP A 176 -11.25 -14.23 1.23
C TRP A 176 -10.75 -13.44 2.45
N ARG A 177 -10.59 -12.12 2.34
CA ARG A 177 -10.30 -11.24 3.49
C ARG A 177 -11.35 -10.17 3.67
N ARG A 178 -12.05 -10.26 4.80
CA ARG A 178 -12.98 -9.27 5.30
C ARG A 178 -12.74 -9.01 6.79
N GLY A 179 -13.48 -8.06 7.34
CA GLY A 179 -13.38 -7.70 8.75
C GLY A 179 -12.05 -7.10 9.16
N ALA A 180 -11.77 -7.18 10.46
CA ALA A 180 -10.52 -6.85 11.09
C ALA A 180 -9.75 -8.11 11.52
N ASP A 181 -8.44 -7.97 11.77
CA ASP A 181 -7.68 -8.92 12.61
C ASP A 181 -7.78 -8.56 14.10
N SER A 182 -7.11 -9.35 14.94
CA SER A 182 -7.03 -9.13 16.38
C SER A 182 -6.35 -7.81 16.78
N ASP A 183 -5.56 -7.22 15.89
CA ASP A 183 -4.87 -5.94 16.12
C ASP A 183 -5.70 -4.73 15.67
N GLY A 184 -6.85 -4.95 15.05
CA GLY A 184 -7.76 -3.90 14.61
C GLY A 184 -7.44 -3.34 13.22
N PHE A 185 -6.56 -4.00 12.44
CA PHE A 185 -6.39 -3.63 11.04
C PHE A 185 -7.52 -4.23 10.23
N VAL A 186 -8.24 -3.37 9.50
CA VAL A 186 -9.36 -3.77 8.65
C VAL A 186 -8.91 -4.07 7.24
N ALA A 187 -9.50 -5.09 6.63
CA ALA A 187 -9.28 -5.41 5.23
C ALA A 187 -9.81 -4.29 4.33
N ASN A 188 -9.23 -4.15 3.13
CA ASN A 188 -9.65 -3.18 2.12
C ASN A 188 -9.65 -1.72 2.61
N PHE A 189 -8.77 -1.38 3.56
CA PHE A 189 -8.62 0.00 4.01
C PHE A 189 -7.98 0.87 2.92
N VAL A 190 -8.65 1.96 2.58
CA VAL A 190 -8.21 2.95 1.59
C VAL A 190 -8.36 4.33 2.20
N GLU A 191 -7.31 5.14 2.04
CA GLU A 191 -7.32 6.57 2.31
C GLU A 191 -7.39 7.30 0.98
N SER A 192 -8.47 8.06 0.77
CA SER A 192 -8.67 8.91 -0.39
C SER A 192 -8.40 10.35 0.00
N GLU A 193 -7.54 11.05 -0.74
CA GLU A 193 -7.19 12.44 -0.53
C GLU A 193 -7.45 13.25 -1.79
N GLN A 194 -8.18 14.34 -1.61
CA GLN A 194 -8.35 15.38 -2.61
C GLN A 194 -7.49 16.57 -2.23
N ILE A 195 -6.60 16.98 -3.12
CA ILE A 195 -5.77 18.17 -2.97
C ILE A 195 -6.19 19.19 -4.02
N ILE A 196 -6.35 20.44 -3.60
CA ILE A 196 -6.62 21.57 -4.48
C ILE A 196 -5.49 22.58 -4.31
N GLN A 197 -4.92 23.04 -5.42
CA GLN A 197 -3.93 24.11 -5.43
C GLN A 197 -4.46 25.30 -6.25
N LEU A 198 -4.42 26.48 -5.65
CA LEU A 198 -4.86 27.73 -6.27
C LEU A 198 -4.08 28.91 -5.71
N ASN A 199 -3.46 29.72 -6.58
CA ASN A 199 -2.78 30.97 -6.20
C ASN A 199 -1.76 30.80 -5.05
N GLY A 200 -1.03 29.68 -5.02
CA GLY A 200 -0.07 29.35 -3.97
C GLY A 200 -0.68 28.75 -2.68
N TYR A 201 -2.00 28.77 -2.54
CA TYR A 201 -2.70 28.07 -1.46
C TYR A 201 -2.89 26.60 -1.81
N THR A 202 -2.84 25.76 -0.78
CA THR A 202 -3.06 24.32 -0.89
C THR A 202 -4.08 23.90 0.16
N ALA A 203 -5.12 23.19 -0.27
CA ALA A 203 -6.08 22.53 0.62
C ALA A 203 -6.01 21.01 0.40
N SER A 204 -6.09 20.24 1.48
CA SER A 204 -6.18 18.79 1.43
C SER A 204 -7.39 18.33 2.23
N PHE A 205 -8.14 17.38 1.68
CA PHE A 205 -9.29 16.75 2.30
C PHE A 205 -9.15 15.24 2.20
N VAL A 206 -9.21 14.55 3.34
CA VAL A 206 -9.01 13.10 3.44
C VAL A 206 -10.29 12.42 3.89
N GLN A 207 -10.64 11.33 3.20
CA GLN A 207 -11.67 10.39 3.60
C GLN A 207 -11.11 8.97 3.66
N VAL A 208 -11.58 8.17 4.60
CA VAL A 208 -11.16 6.78 4.75
C VAL A 208 -12.33 5.83 4.58
N ARG A 209 -12.04 4.67 4.01
CA ARG A 209 -13.00 3.57 3.85
C ARG A 209 -12.30 2.27 4.19
N GLY A 210 -12.99 1.36 4.87
CA GLY A 210 -12.47 0.03 5.17
C GLY A 210 -13.60 -0.97 5.40
N SER A 211 -13.22 -2.22 5.65
CA SER A 211 -14.17 -3.23 6.14
C SER A 211 -14.65 -2.87 7.55
N ILE A 212 -15.82 -3.38 7.93
CA ILE A 212 -16.35 -3.25 9.29
C ILE A 212 -15.34 -3.84 10.28
N PRO A 213 -15.01 -3.17 11.40
CA PRO A 213 -13.97 -3.59 12.34
C PRO A 213 -14.46 -4.69 13.29
N LEU A 214 -14.91 -5.79 12.70
CA LEU A 214 -15.31 -7.02 13.39
C LEU A 214 -14.45 -8.17 12.89
N LEU A 215 -14.18 -9.13 13.76
CA LEU A 215 -13.65 -10.43 13.38
C LEU A 215 -14.80 -11.20 12.71
N TRP A 216 -14.79 -11.28 11.39
CA TRP A 216 -15.80 -12.06 10.68
C TRP A 216 -15.22 -12.72 9.45
N ASP A 217 -15.65 -13.95 9.25
CA ASP A 217 -15.30 -14.74 8.09
C ASP A 217 -16.56 -14.95 7.24
N GLN A 218 -16.31 -14.98 5.94
CA GLN A 218 -17.31 -15.33 4.95
C GLN A 218 -16.76 -16.52 4.20
N ILE A 219 -17.26 -17.71 4.51
CA ILE A 219 -16.89 -18.90 3.76
C ILE A 219 -17.52 -18.75 2.38
N VAL A 220 -16.66 -18.68 1.36
CA VAL A 220 -17.11 -18.59 -0.03
C VAL A 220 -17.67 -19.96 -0.41
N ASP A 221 -18.97 -20.04 -0.60
CA ASP A 221 -19.68 -21.18 -1.17
C ASP A 221 -20.28 -20.79 -2.54
N LEU A 222 -20.88 -21.76 -3.25
CA LEU A 222 -21.56 -21.49 -4.53
C LEU A 222 -22.91 -20.76 -4.33
N THR A 223 -23.23 -20.30 -3.12
CA THR A 223 -24.48 -19.63 -2.80
C THR A 223 -24.42 -18.16 -3.23
N TYR A 224 -25.52 -17.66 -3.79
CA TYR A 224 -25.61 -16.27 -4.26
C TYR A 224 -25.28 -15.22 -3.19
N LYS A 225 -25.60 -15.51 -1.91
CA LYS A 225 -25.28 -14.66 -0.77
C LYS A 225 -24.78 -15.55 0.38
N PRO A 226 -23.45 -15.77 0.47
CA PRO A 226 -22.88 -16.60 1.52
C PRO A 226 -23.17 -15.98 2.88
N LYS A 227 -23.51 -16.82 3.86
CA LYS A 227 -23.66 -16.36 5.25
C LYS A 227 -22.31 -15.88 5.78
N PHE A 228 -22.35 -14.90 6.67
CA PHE A 228 -21.17 -14.48 7.42
C PHE A 228 -21.36 -14.84 8.88
N GLU A 229 -20.26 -15.17 9.54
CA GLU A 229 -20.25 -15.48 10.97
C GLU A 229 -19.26 -14.54 11.66
N ILE A 230 -19.69 -13.97 12.79
CA ILE A 230 -18.79 -13.24 13.66
C ILE A 230 -17.94 -14.26 14.40
N VAL A 231 -16.65 -14.24 14.12
CA VAL A 231 -15.67 -15.11 14.74
C VAL A 231 -15.25 -14.47 16.05
N ARG A 232 -15.35 -15.20 17.17
CA ARG A 232 -14.98 -14.69 18.52
C ARG A 232 -15.69 -13.38 18.86
N PRO A 233 -17.03 -13.42 19.02
CA PRO A 233 -17.83 -12.23 19.32
C PRO A 233 -17.42 -11.54 20.64
N ASP A 234 -16.82 -12.29 21.57
CA ASP A 234 -16.24 -11.80 22.82
C ASP A 234 -15.06 -10.83 22.60
N GLU A 235 -14.29 -10.99 21.51
CA GLU A 235 -13.18 -10.10 21.17
C GLU A 235 -13.61 -8.85 20.39
N ALA A 236 -14.83 -8.82 19.85
CA ALA A 236 -15.30 -7.77 18.95
C ALA A 236 -15.19 -6.34 19.54
N PRO A 237 -15.56 -6.08 20.81
CA PRO A 237 -15.41 -4.74 21.40
C PRO A 237 -13.96 -4.25 21.42
N ARG A 238 -13.03 -5.15 21.77
CA ARG A 238 -11.59 -4.87 21.84
C ARG A 238 -11.01 -4.54 20.47
N VAL A 239 -11.40 -5.31 19.44
CA VAL A 239 -10.95 -5.09 18.06
C VAL A 239 -11.47 -3.78 17.51
N ALA A 240 -12.75 -3.48 17.72
CA ALA A 240 -13.34 -2.21 17.33
C ALA A 240 -12.67 -1.02 18.04
N GLU A 241 -12.44 -1.12 19.35
CA GLU A 241 -11.76 -0.09 20.12
C GLU A 241 -10.34 0.20 19.59
N ARG A 242 -9.54 -0.85 19.35
CA ARG A 242 -8.20 -0.72 18.75
C ARG A 242 -8.25 -0.02 17.40
N HIS A 243 -9.19 -0.41 16.54
CA HIS A 243 -9.38 0.20 15.23
C HIS A 243 -9.67 1.70 15.33
N PHE A 244 -10.66 2.09 16.14
CA PHE A 244 -11.04 3.49 16.30
C PHE A 244 -9.99 4.32 17.07
N LEU A 245 -9.19 3.70 17.93
CA LEU A 245 -8.01 4.34 18.51
C LEU A 245 -6.94 4.66 17.45
N ASP A 246 -6.63 3.71 16.54
CA ASP A 246 -5.70 3.94 15.43
C ASP A 246 -6.21 5.06 14.51
N LEU A 247 -7.51 5.06 14.19
CA LEU A 247 -8.12 6.12 13.39
C LEU A 247 -8.04 7.48 14.09
N ARG A 248 -8.40 7.57 15.37
CA ARG A 248 -8.35 8.84 16.11
C ARG A 248 -6.94 9.39 16.21
N LYS A 249 -5.95 8.50 16.42
CA LYS A 249 -4.54 8.89 16.46
C LYS A 249 -4.06 9.46 15.12
N LYS A 250 -4.56 8.95 13.99
CA LYS A 250 -4.12 9.32 12.64
C LYS A 250 -4.89 10.45 11.98
N TYR A 251 -6.18 10.60 12.30
CA TYR A 251 -7.11 11.49 11.61
C TYR A 251 -7.82 12.47 12.57
N GLY A 252 -7.63 12.34 13.88
CA GLY A 252 -8.34 13.15 14.86
C GLY A 252 -9.78 12.70 15.08
N ASN A 253 -10.75 13.56 14.86
CA ASN A 253 -12.16 13.21 15.04
C ASN A 253 -12.64 12.28 13.93
N VAL A 254 -13.32 11.19 14.30
CA VAL A 254 -13.77 10.15 13.37
C VAL A 254 -15.29 10.06 13.41
N LEU A 255 -15.93 10.23 12.26
CA LEU A 255 -17.35 9.95 12.04
C LEU A 255 -17.47 8.68 11.21
N ALA A 256 -18.04 7.62 11.79
CA ALA A 256 -18.33 6.39 11.07
C ALA A 256 -19.70 6.48 10.39
N VAL A 257 -19.74 6.22 9.09
CA VAL A 257 -20.97 6.17 8.30
C VAL A 257 -21.12 4.76 7.75
N ASP A 258 -22.23 4.10 8.08
CA ASP A 258 -22.62 2.81 7.51
C ASP A 258 -23.90 2.98 6.68
N LEU A 259 -23.92 2.38 5.50
CA LEU A 259 -25.02 2.49 4.54
C LEU A 259 -25.83 1.20 4.57
N VAL A 260 -26.69 1.06 5.58
CA VAL A 260 -27.60 -0.09 5.70
C VAL A 260 -28.83 0.14 4.82
N ASN A 261 -28.93 -0.58 3.71
CA ASN A 261 -30.16 -0.61 2.91
C ASN A 261 -31.12 -1.66 3.49
N THR A 262 -31.97 -1.27 4.44
CA THR A 262 -33.07 -2.11 4.93
C THR A 262 -34.40 -1.52 4.49
N VAL A 263 -35.09 -2.22 3.59
CA VAL A 263 -36.54 -2.07 3.45
C VAL A 263 -37.14 -2.76 4.65
N HIS A 264 -37.60 -2.00 5.65
CA HIS A 264 -38.44 -2.56 6.69
C HIS A 264 -39.74 -3.01 6.01
N LEU A 265 -39.87 -4.32 5.73
CA LEU A 265 -41.17 -4.92 5.52
C LEU A 265 -41.90 -4.79 6.85
N SER A 266 -42.90 -3.91 6.89
CA SER A 266 -43.86 -3.88 7.99
C SER A 266 -44.45 -5.29 8.16
N PRO A 267 -44.68 -5.76 9.40
CA PRO A 267 -45.36 -7.02 9.59
C PRO A 267 -46.76 -6.88 8.99
N SER A 268 -47.09 -7.75 8.03
CA SER A 268 -48.45 -7.89 7.52
C SER A 268 -49.37 -8.20 8.70
N SER A 269 -50.35 -7.32 8.89
CA SER A 269 -51.40 -7.39 9.91
C SER A 269 -52.23 -8.66 9.80
#